data_AF-A0A2H5ZD25-F1
#
_entry.id   AF-A0A2H5ZD25-F1
#
_cell.length_a   1.000
_cell.length_b   1.000
_cell.length_c   1.000
_cell.angle_alpha   90.00
_cell.angle_beta   90.00
_cell.angle_gamma   90.00
#
_symmetry.space_group_name_H-M   'P 1'
#
loop_
_entity.id
_entity.type
_entity.pdbx_description
1 polymer ?
#
loop_
_entity_poly.entity_id
_entity_poly.type
_entity_poly.pdbx_seq_one_letter_code
_entity_poly.pdbx_strand_id
1 'polypeptide(L)'
;MVEDSGTAAGAGGLRPLNTPIPTAVDATPSGVPRAVLRRGKLVPVARIIDRWRIDDEWWRAPIVRRYFLVELRDGHQLTLFHDAVHDAWYRQPYPAPVERVQRRGA
;
A
#
# COMPACT_ATOMS: atom_id res chain seq x y z
N MET A 1 14.36 -14.27 -30.16
CA MET A 1 15.03 -12.96 -30.24
C MET A 1 13.93 -11.94 -30.03
N VAL A 2 13.80 -11.39 -28.82
CA VAL A 2 12.80 -10.36 -28.51
C VAL A 2 13.57 -9.05 -28.42
N GLU A 3 13.20 -8.10 -29.27
CA GLU A 3 13.84 -6.79 -29.36
C GLU A 3 13.19 -5.83 -28.35
N ASP A 4 13.98 -5.37 -27.38
CA ASP A 4 13.62 -4.32 -26.45
C ASP A 4 13.56 -2.97 -27.17
N SER A 5 12.35 -2.48 -27.45
CA SER A 5 12.14 -1.08 -27.87
C SER A 5 12.14 -0.17 -26.64
N GLY A 6 13.32 0.03 -26.05
CA GLY A 6 13.54 1.01 -24.99
C GLY A 6 13.46 2.43 -25.54
N THR A 7 12.32 3.11 -25.34
CA THR A 7 12.24 4.57 -25.49
C THR A 7 13.16 5.22 -24.46
N ALA A 8 14.08 6.07 -24.92
CA ALA A 8 14.99 6.81 -24.06
C ALA A 8 14.21 7.63 -23.02
N ALA A 9 14.41 7.32 -21.74
CA ALA A 9 13.83 8.07 -20.63
C ALA A 9 14.41 9.49 -20.64
N GLY A 10 13.59 10.47 -21.05
CA GLY A 10 13.91 11.88 -20.90
C GLY A 10 14.14 12.22 -19.43
N ALA A 11 15.14 13.05 -19.16
CA ALA A 11 15.60 13.46 -17.83
C ALA A 11 14.61 14.38 -17.07
N GLY A 12 13.37 13.93 -16.91
CA GLY A 12 12.47 14.42 -15.86
C GLY A 12 12.75 13.60 -14.61
N GLY A 13 13.18 14.23 -13.52
CA GLY A 13 13.52 13.56 -12.27
C GLY A 13 12.41 12.58 -11.87
N LEU A 14 12.73 11.28 -11.87
CA LEU A 14 11.77 10.22 -11.56
C LEU A 14 11.28 10.42 -10.11
N ARG A 15 10.08 10.97 -9.94
CA ARG A 15 9.43 11.04 -8.64
C ARG A 15 8.98 9.62 -8.27
N PRO A 16 9.43 9.05 -7.15
CA PRO A 16 9.03 7.71 -6.76
C PRO A 16 7.51 7.66 -6.54
N LEU A 17 6.81 6.86 -7.36
CA LEU A 17 5.38 6.66 -7.23
C LEU A 17 5.10 5.77 -6.02
N ASN A 18 4.12 6.15 -5.19
CA ASN A 18 3.64 5.37 -4.03
C ASN A 18 4.72 5.05 -2.98
N THR A 19 5.61 6.00 -2.68
CA THR A 19 6.62 5.83 -1.63
C THR A 19 5.94 5.39 -0.31
N PRO A 20 6.31 4.22 0.25
CA PRO A 20 5.76 3.76 1.53
C PRO A 20 6.06 4.74 2.66
N ILE A 21 5.09 4.90 3.57
CA ILE A 21 5.20 5.83 4.70
C ILE A 21 5.18 5.01 5.99
N PRO A 22 6.25 5.05 6.82
CA PRO A 22 6.28 4.36 8.10
C PRO A 22 5.05 4.70 8.93
N THR A 23 4.40 3.68 9.49
CA THR A 23 3.13 3.85 10.19
C THR A 23 3.08 2.92 11.39
N ALA A 24 2.86 3.47 12.59
CA ALA A 24 2.64 2.64 13.77
C ALA A 24 1.25 1.98 13.70
N VAL A 25 1.23 0.66 13.83
CA VAL A 25 0.04 -0.18 13.74
C VAL A 25 0.01 -1.08 14.97
N ASP A 26 -1.12 -1.09 15.66
CA ASP A 26 -1.43 -2.14 16.64
C ASP A 26 -1.98 -3.34 15.87
N ALA A 27 -1.31 -4.48 15.96
CA ALA A 27 -1.64 -5.70 15.25
C ALA A 27 -1.77 -6.89 16.21
N THR A 28 -2.58 -7.87 15.83
CA THR A 28 -2.64 -9.16 16.54
C THR A 28 -1.29 -9.90 16.45
N PRO A 29 -1.05 -10.91 17.30
CA PRO A 29 0.11 -11.80 17.16
C PRO A 29 0.19 -12.49 15.79
N SER A 30 -0.93 -12.67 15.10
CA SER A 30 -0.97 -13.21 13.73
C SER A 30 -0.65 -12.18 12.63
N GLY A 31 -0.39 -10.92 13.00
CA GLY A 31 -0.06 -9.84 12.07
C GLY A 31 -1.27 -9.19 11.40
N VAL A 32 -2.44 -9.22 12.05
CA VAL A 32 -3.67 -8.60 11.54
C VAL A 32 -3.87 -7.22 12.19
N PRO A 33 -4.02 -6.13 11.42
CA PRO A 33 -4.12 -4.78 11.98
C PRO A 33 -5.44 -4.58 12.75
N ARG A 34 -5.35 -4.00 13.95
CA ARG A 34 -6.47 -3.65 14.83
C ARG A 34 -6.65 -2.14 14.97
N ALA A 35 -5.57 -1.37 14.94
CA ALA A 35 -5.63 0.08 14.98
C ALA A 35 -4.39 0.72 14.35
N VAL A 36 -4.51 1.98 13.95
CA VAL A 36 -3.45 2.73 13.25
C VAL A 36 -3.23 4.08 13.94
N LEU A 37 -1.99 4.45 14.19
CA LEU A 37 -1.66 5.79 14.65
C LEU A 37 -1.81 6.79 13.49
N ARG A 38 -2.78 7.67 13.59
CA ARG A 38 -3.06 8.72 12.59
C ARG A 38 -3.21 10.06 13.28
N ARG A 39 -2.44 11.06 12.81
CA ARG A 39 -2.50 12.44 13.34
C ARG A 39 -2.43 12.48 14.87
N GLY A 40 -1.56 11.66 15.47
CA GLY A 40 -1.38 11.56 16.92
C GLY A 40 -2.45 10.79 17.69
N LYS A 41 -3.43 10.17 17.02
CA LYS A 41 -4.50 9.38 17.65
C LYS A 41 -4.50 7.94 17.14
N LEU A 42 -4.69 6.99 18.04
CA LEU A 42 -4.89 5.59 17.66
C LEU A 42 -6.32 5.42 17.17
N VAL A 43 -6.50 5.12 15.88
CA VAL A 43 -7.81 4.94 15.26
C VAL A 43 -8.04 3.45 15.01
N PRO A 44 -9.11 2.83 15.57
CA PRO A 44 -9.38 1.42 15.36
C PRO A 44 -9.76 1.11 13.91
N VAL A 45 -9.35 -0.07 13.45
CA VAL A 45 -9.83 -0.69 12.21
C VAL A 45 -11.27 -1.12 12.43
N ALA A 46 -12.18 -0.63 11.58
CA ALA A 46 -13.58 -1.02 11.58
C ALA A 46 -13.78 -2.35 10.86
N ARG A 47 -13.15 -2.50 9.69
CA ARG A 47 -13.14 -3.74 8.90
C ARG A 47 -11.90 -3.86 8.03
N ILE A 48 -11.53 -5.09 7.71
CA ILE A 48 -10.56 -5.40 6.66
C ILE A 48 -11.37 -5.64 5.39
N ILE A 49 -11.12 -4.82 4.38
CA ILE A 49 -11.79 -4.90 3.07
C ILE A 49 -11.13 -5.98 2.23
N ASP A 50 -9.80 -6.02 2.21
CA ASP A 50 -9.04 -6.99 1.42
C ASP A 50 -7.67 -7.28 2.07
N ARG A 51 -7.11 -8.44 1.74
CA ARG A 51 -5.81 -8.92 2.21
C ARG A 51 -5.09 -9.67 1.10
N TRP A 52 -3.87 -9.25 0.78
CA TRP A 52 -3.01 -9.94 -0.17
C TRP A 52 -1.58 -10.04 0.35
N ARG A 53 -0.79 -10.95 -0.23
CA ARG A 53 0.60 -11.19 0.13
C ARG A 53 1.45 -11.16 -1.13
N ILE A 54 2.63 -10.55 -1.02
CA ILE A 54 3.66 -10.58 -2.05
C ILE A 54 4.88 -11.22 -1.42
N ASP A 55 5.31 -12.33 -2.03
CA ASP A 55 6.59 -12.97 -1.79
C ASP A 55 7.35 -12.95 -3.13
N ASP A 56 8.37 -12.10 -3.24
CA ASP A 56 9.08 -11.87 -4.50
C ASP A 56 10.59 -11.70 -4.26
N GLU A 57 11.34 -11.57 -5.34
CA GLU A 57 12.74 -11.15 -5.39
C GLU A 57 13.69 -12.04 -4.56
N TRP A 58 13.35 -13.32 -4.42
CA TRP A 58 14.13 -14.30 -3.65
C TRP A 58 15.58 -14.50 -4.14
N TRP A 59 15.90 -14.08 -5.37
CA TRP A 59 17.23 -14.20 -5.97
C TRP A 59 18.11 -12.97 -5.72
N ARG A 60 17.59 -11.95 -5.03
CA ARG A 60 18.33 -10.76 -4.59
C ARG A 60 18.05 -10.45 -3.12
N ALA A 61 17.39 -9.32 -2.85
CA ALA A 61 16.80 -9.03 -1.55
C ALA A 61 15.35 -9.53 -1.56
N PRO A 62 15.01 -10.53 -0.73
CA PRO A 62 13.65 -11.05 -0.68
C PRO A 62 12.69 -9.94 -0.27
N ILE A 63 11.52 -9.91 -0.89
CA ILE A 63 10.41 -9.06 -0.48
C ILE A 63 9.31 -9.97 0.06
N VAL A 64 9.00 -9.83 1.34
CA VAL A 64 7.90 -10.55 2.00
C VAL A 64 6.98 -9.52 2.65
N ARG A 65 5.87 -9.22 1.98
CA ARG A 65 4.92 -8.19 2.42
C ARG A 65 3.50 -8.72 2.50
N ARG A 66 2.86 -8.44 3.63
CA ARG A 66 1.42 -8.70 3.83
C ARG A 66 0.68 -7.39 3.82
N TYR A 67 -0.19 -7.22 2.84
CA TYR A 67 -0.98 -6.03 2.64
C TYR A 67 -2.41 -6.19 3.15
N PHE A 68 -2.97 -5.07 3.61
CA PHE A 68 -4.33 -4.95 4.09
C PHE A 68 -4.93 -3.66 3.54
N LEU A 69 -6.05 -3.78 2.83
CA LEU A 69 -6.95 -2.64 2.62
C LEU A 69 -7.90 -2.61 3.82
N VAL A 70 -7.84 -1.55 4.62
CA VAL A 70 -8.65 -1.40 5.83
C VAL A 70 -9.53 -0.18 5.75
N GLU A 71 -10.71 -0.28 6.37
CA GLU A 71 -11.54 0.86 6.71
C GLU A 71 -11.39 1.13 8.21
N LEU A 72 -11.09 2.37 8.55
CA LEU A 72 -10.97 2.83 9.92
C LEU A 72 -12.34 3.28 10.46
N ARG A 73 -12.49 3.32 11.79
CA ARG A 73 -13.72 3.78 12.46
C ARG A 73 -14.08 5.24 12.17
N ASP A 74 -13.13 6.05 11.74
CA ASP A 74 -13.34 7.43 11.31
C ASP A 74 -13.74 7.55 9.82
N GLY A 75 -14.00 6.43 9.15
CA GLY A 75 -14.48 6.36 7.77
C GLY A 75 -13.37 6.41 6.70
N HIS A 76 -12.11 6.54 7.10
CA HIS A 76 -11.00 6.56 6.15
C HIS A 76 -10.57 5.15 5.72
N GLN A 77 -10.27 4.98 4.43
CA GLN A 77 -9.64 3.78 3.91
C GLN A 77 -8.12 3.96 3.79
N LEU A 78 -7.37 2.91 4.12
CA LEU A 78 -5.92 2.86 4.01
C LEU A 78 -5.45 1.53 3.46
N THR A 79 -4.40 1.57 2.65
CA THR A 79 -3.59 0.40 2.37
C THR A 79 -2.41 0.37 3.32
N LEU A 80 -2.39 -0.62 4.20
CA LEU A 80 -1.29 -0.92 5.12
C LEU A 80 -0.53 -2.13 4.61
N PHE A 81 0.75 -2.22 4.94
CA PHE A 81 1.47 -3.48 4.83
C PHE A 81 2.49 -3.68 5.94
N HIS A 82 2.67 -4.93 6.32
CA HIS A 82 3.78 -5.40 7.15
C HIS A 82 4.87 -5.94 6.24
N ASP A 83 6.06 -5.35 6.32
CA ASP A 83 7.28 -5.86 5.71
C ASP A 83 7.93 -6.84 6.69
N ALA A 84 7.88 -8.12 6.38
CA ALA A 84 8.36 -9.17 7.29
C ALA A 84 9.89 -9.26 7.32
N VAL A 85 10.58 -8.70 6.33
CA VAL A 85 12.06 -8.71 6.28
C VAL A 85 12.62 -7.70 7.26
N HIS A 86 11.98 -6.53 7.36
CA HIS A 86 12.40 -5.44 8.25
C HIS A 86 11.58 -5.36 9.53
N ASP A 87 10.61 -6.27 9.71
CA ASP A 87 9.61 -6.27 10.78
C ASP A 87 8.98 -4.88 11.03
N ALA A 88 8.51 -4.24 9.96
CA ALA A 88 8.05 -2.86 10.00
C ALA A 88 6.73 -2.66 9.27
N TRP A 89 5.93 -1.72 9.77
CA TRP A 89 4.64 -1.36 9.20
C TRP A 89 4.70 -0.07 8.41
N TYR A 90 4.01 -0.07 7.29
CA TYR A 90 3.91 1.06 6.38
C TYR A 90 2.49 1.25 5.90
N ARG A 91 2.15 2.48 5.55
CA ARG A 91 1.00 2.78 4.69
C ARG A 91 1.48 3.12 3.29
N GLN A 92 0.77 2.63 2.28
CA GLN A 92 1.05 2.97 0.90
C GLN A 92 0.02 4.00 0.43
N PRO A 93 0.46 5.20 -0.01
CA PRO A 93 -0.45 6.19 -0.54
C PRO A 93 -0.88 5.76 -1.93
N TYR A 94 -2.07 5.17 -2.04
CA TYR A 94 -2.74 5.02 -3.32
C TYR A 94 -3.60 6.27 -3.57
N PRO A 95 -3.55 6.87 -4.76
CA PRO A 95 -4.54 7.86 -5.13
C PRO A 95 -5.92 7.21 -5.06
N ALA A 96 -6.93 7.97 -4.62
CA ALA A 96 -8.31 7.52 -4.76
C ALA A 96 -8.54 7.16 -6.24
N PRO A 97 -9.29 6.09 -6.55
CA PRO A 97 -9.69 5.79 -7.92
C PRO A 97 -10.27 7.08 -8.52
N VAL A 98 -9.70 7.55 -9.63
CA VAL A 98 -10.31 8.63 -10.39
C VAL A 98 -11.65 8.10 -10.90
N GLU A 99 -12.73 8.54 -10.27
CA GLU A 99 -14.08 8.21 -10.69
C GLU A 99 -14.28 8.81 -12.09
N ARG A 100 -14.10 8.00 -13.12
CA ARG A 100 -14.41 8.42 -14.48
C ARG A 100 -15.93 8.53 -14.56
N VAL A 101 -16.43 9.76 -14.43
CA VAL A 101 -17.82 10.08 -14.78
C VAL A 101 -18.02 9.67 -16.24
N GLN A 102 -18.67 8.53 -16.46
CA GLN A 102 -19.22 8.19 -17.76
C GLN A 102 -20.30 9.24 -18.07
N ARG A 103 -19.96 10.24 -18.89
CA ARG A 103 -20.98 11.01 -19.58
C ARG A 103 -21.64 10.07 -20.58
N ARG A 104 -22.77 9.46 -20.19
CA ARG A 104 -23.74 8.96 -21.17
C ARG A 104 -24.25 10.19 -21.92
N GLY A 105 -23.92 10.27 -23.20
CA GLY A 105 -24.59 11.16 -24.13
C GLY A 105 -26.08 10.82 -24.16
N ALA A 106 -26.88 11.89 -24.29
CA ALA A 106 -28.33 11.86 -24.46
C ALA A 106 -28.73 11.17 -25.78
#